data_AF-A0A8T0RSK3-F1
#
_entry.id   AF-A0A8T0RSK3-F1
#
_cell.length_a   1.000
_cell.length_b   1.000
_cell.length_c   1.000
_cell.angle_alpha   90.00
_cell.angle_beta   90.00
_cell.angle_gamma   90.00
#
_symmetry.space_group_name_H-M   'P 1'
#
loop_
_entity.id
_entity.type
_entity.pdbx_description
1 polymer ?
#
loop_
_entity_poly.entity_id
_entity_poly.type
_entity_poly.pdbx_seq_one_letter_code
_entity_poly.pdbx_strand_id
1 'polypeptide(L)'
;VWHRLGITVSNGTHQKPWTLGCELQLPQSVHMDAMMLMLWQIWKARNTLMLDRADSLPMDILRRMIKDMEFWRCHYKKLGFHFDRWHSFFPFLSLAFLSPRLLA
;
A
#
# COMPACT_ATOMS: atom_id res chain seq x y z
N VAL A 1 -10.36 -0.40 0.95
CA VAL A 1 -8.88 -0.19 0.98
C VAL A 1 -8.52 1.11 0.26
N TRP A 2 -8.78 1.24 -1.05
CA TRP A 2 -8.41 2.42 -1.86
C TRP A 2 -8.90 3.78 -1.35
N HIS A 3 -10.20 3.93 -1.08
CA HIS A 3 -10.74 5.17 -0.47
C HIS A 3 -10.04 5.54 0.83
N ARG A 4 -9.60 4.54 1.61
CA ARG A 4 -8.90 4.77 2.89
C ARG A 4 -7.45 5.19 2.69
N LEU A 5 -6.89 4.97 1.51
CA LEU A 5 -5.57 5.46 1.09
C LEU A 5 -5.65 6.88 0.48
N GLY A 6 -6.83 7.51 0.48
CA GLY A 6 -7.06 8.76 -0.25
C GLY A 6 -7.06 8.57 -1.78
N ILE A 7 -7.17 7.32 -2.26
CA ILE A 7 -7.13 6.99 -3.68
C ILE A 7 -8.56 6.83 -4.19
N THR A 8 -8.96 7.74 -5.07
CA THR A 8 -10.22 7.65 -5.80
C THR A 8 -10.08 6.66 -6.95
N VAL A 9 -10.95 5.65 -6.99
CA VAL A 9 -10.93 4.64 -8.06
C VAL A 9 -12.04 4.99 -9.06
N SER A 10 -11.65 5.34 -10.28
CA SER A 10 -12.60 5.62 -11.37
C SER A 10 -12.99 4.35 -12.14
N ASN A 11 -14.14 4.38 -12.83
CA ASN A 11 -14.50 3.31 -13.75
C ASN A 11 -13.46 3.20 -14.88
N GLY A 12 -12.77 2.05 -14.95
CA GLY A 12 -11.70 1.79 -15.92
C GLY A 12 -10.31 1.63 -15.30
N THR A 13 -10.12 2.04 -14.05
CA THR A 13 -8.84 1.89 -13.33
C THR A 13 -8.44 0.42 -13.13
N HIS A 14 -9.39 -0.52 -13.25
CA HIS A 14 -9.16 -1.96 -13.26
C HIS A 14 -8.16 -2.42 -14.33
N GLN A 15 -8.02 -1.69 -15.44
CA GLN A 15 -7.12 -2.05 -16.54
C GLN A 15 -5.65 -1.76 -16.19
N LYS A 16 -5.39 -0.82 -15.28
CA LYS A 16 -4.04 -0.41 -14.88
C LYS A 16 -4.01 -0.11 -13.37
N PRO A 17 -4.15 -1.13 -12.52
CA PRO A 17 -4.22 -0.92 -11.08
C PRO A 17 -2.91 -0.34 -10.50
N TRP A 18 -1.79 -0.48 -11.20
CA TRP A 18 -0.50 0.13 -10.82
C TRP A 18 -0.44 1.65 -11.04
N THR A 19 -1.42 2.27 -11.72
CA THR A 19 -1.53 3.74 -11.78
C THR A 19 -2.34 4.31 -10.61
N LEU A 20 -2.79 3.46 -9.69
CA LEU A 20 -3.49 3.89 -8.48
C LEU A 20 -2.55 4.73 -7.61
N GLY A 21 -3.04 5.87 -7.12
CA GLY A 21 -2.24 6.76 -6.27
C GLY A 21 -1.19 7.57 -7.02
N CYS A 22 -1.23 7.69 -8.35
CA CYS A 22 -0.40 8.67 -9.07
C CYS A 22 -0.69 10.11 -8.61
N GLU A 23 -1.89 10.36 -8.08
CA GLU A 23 -2.33 11.59 -7.41
C GLU A 23 -1.58 11.85 -6.09
N LEU A 24 -0.96 10.83 -5.49
CA LEU A 24 -0.21 10.99 -4.26
C LEU A 24 1.10 11.75 -4.57
N GLN A 25 1.40 12.76 -3.76
CA GLN A 25 2.65 13.54 -3.84
C GLN A 25 3.87 12.75 -3.33
N LEU A 26 3.97 11.48 -3.71
CA LEU A 26 5.03 10.55 -3.38
C LEU A 26 5.99 10.38 -4.56
N PRO A 27 7.22 9.90 -4.33
CA PRO A 27 8.21 9.78 -5.40
C PRO A 27 7.76 8.82 -6.50
N GLN A 28 7.64 9.33 -7.72
CA GLN A 28 7.16 8.55 -8.87
C GLN A 28 8.11 7.43 -9.29
N SER A 29 9.42 7.58 -9.03
CA SER A 29 10.44 6.62 -9.47
C SER A 29 10.28 5.21 -8.89
N VAL A 30 9.58 5.07 -7.76
CA VAL A 30 9.33 3.79 -7.08
C VAL A 30 7.82 3.54 -6.89
N HIS A 31 6.98 4.36 -7.54
CA HIS A 31 5.52 4.29 -7.42
C HIS A 31 4.99 2.92 -7.87
N MET A 32 5.42 2.48 -9.05
CA MET A 32 4.98 1.21 -9.64
C MET A 32 5.36 0.05 -8.73
N ASP A 33 6.58 0.08 -8.17
CA ASP A 33 7.07 -0.95 -7.26
C ASP A 33 6.24 -0.97 -5.96
N ALA A 34 5.98 0.21 -5.39
CA ALA A 34 5.17 0.34 -4.18
C ALA A 34 3.72 -0.12 -4.39
N MET A 35 3.10 0.25 -5.51
CA MET A 35 1.75 -0.20 -5.86
C MET A 35 1.71 -1.71 -6.15
N MET A 36 2.72 -2.26 -6.80
CA MET A 36 2.82 -3.69 -7.08
C MET A 36 2.95 -4.49 -5.79
N LEU A 37 3.77 -4.05 -4.83
CA LEU A 37 3.88 -4.67 -3.50
C LEU A 37 2.57 -4.60 -2.71
N MET A 38 1.84 -3.49 -2.80
CA MET A 38 0.51 -3.35 -2.17
C MET A 38 -0.51 -4.31 -2.78
N LEU A 39 -0.63 -4.29 -4.11
CA LEU A 39 -1.55 -5.17 -4.84
C LEU A 39 -1.23 -6.64 -4.56
N TRP A 40 0.05 -6.98 -4.46
CA TRP A 40 0.52 -8.31 -4.07
C TRP A 40 0.03 -8.72 -2.66
N GLN A 41 0.12 -7.84 -1.66
CA GLN A 41 -0.40 -8.17 -0.32
C GLN A 41 -1.91 -8.33 -0.30
N ILE A 42 -2.64 -7.48 -1.02
CA ILE A 42 -4.11 -7.56 -1.12
C ILE A 42 -4.51 -8.87 -1.80
N TRP A 43 -3.82 -9.23 -2.88
CA TRP A 43 -4.05 -10.49 -3.59
C TRP A 43 -3.81 -11.70 -2.69
N LYS A 44 -2.68 -11.73 -1.95
CA LYS A 44 -2.40 -12.79 -0.96
C LYS A 44 -3.47 -12.88 0.11
N ALA A 45 -3.86 -11.75 0.72
CA ALA A 45 -4.89 -11.72 1.74
C ALA A 45 -6.24 -12.26 1.23
N ARG A 46 -6.61 -11.91 -0.01
CA ARG A 46 -7.82 -12.41 -0.65
C ARG A 46 -7.75 -13.92 -0.90
N ASN A 47 -6.59 -14.43 -1.32
CA ASN A 47 -6.41 -15.86 -1.55
C ASN A 47 -6.46 -16.65 -0.24
N THR A 48 -5.81 -16.17 0.83
CA THR A 48 -5.91 -16.79 2.17
C THR A 48 -7.35 -16.82 2.67
N LEU A 49 -8.14 -15.75 2.43
CA LEU A 49 -9.56 -15.76 2.76
C LEU A 49 -10.34 -16.81 1.95
N MET A 50 -10.05 -16.97 0.67
CA MET A 50 -10.78 -17.92 -0.20
C MET A 50 -10.36 -19.38 0.05
N LEU A 51 -9.08 -19.64 0.26
CA LEU A 51 -8.51 -20.98 0.40
C LEU A 51 -8.56 -21.47 1.84
N ASP A 52 -8.13 -20.65 2.79
CA ASP A 52 -7.96 -21.04 4.20
C ASP A 52 -9.12 -20.57 5.08
N ARG A 53 -10.09 -19.83 4.52
CA ARG A 53 -11.19 -19.16 5.25
C ARG A 53 -10.69 -18.26 6.38
N ALA A 54 -9.44 -17.81 6.30
CA ALA A 54 -8.80 -16.97 7.30
C ALA A 54 -8.77 -15.52 6.82
N ASP A 55 -9.43 -14.65 7.58
CA ASP A 55 -9.42 -13.22 7.28
C ASP A 55 -8.11 -12.57 7.72
N SER A 56 -7.67 -11.57 6.96
CA SER A 56 -6.51 -10.75 7.29
C SER A 56 -6.97 -9.35 7.60
N LEU A 57 -6.66 -8.89 8.82
CA LEU A 57 -6.94 -7.50 9.17
C LEU A 57 -6.14 -6.57 8.24
N PRO A 58 -6.70 -5.40 7.86
CA PRO A 58 -5.99 -4.42 7.05
C PRO A 58 -4.62 -4.04 7.62
N MET A 59 -4.49 -4.04 8.95
CA MET A 59 -3.23 -3.80 9.64
C MET A 59 -2.17 -4.85 9.34
N ASP A 60 -2.55 -6.12 9.25
CA ASP A 60 -1.60 -7.20 8.97
C ASP A 60 -1.15 -7.16 7.50
N ILE A 61 -2.05 -6.77 6.59
CA ILE A 61 -1.71 -6.50 5.19
C ILE A 61 -0.68 -5.37 5.09
N LEU A 62 -0.91 -4.25 5.80
CA LEU A 62 0.00 -3.11 5.83
C LEU A 62 1.36 -3.46 6.45
N ARG A 63 1.38 -4.19 7.57
CA ARG A 63 2.63 -4.65 8.22
C ARG A 63 3.45 -5.54 7.29
N ARG A 64 2.81 -6.49 6.61
CA ARG A 64 3.49 -7.36 5.63
C ARG A 64 4.03 -6.56 4.45
N MET A 65 3.28 -5.58 3.95
CA MET A 65 3.75 -4.70 2.88
C MET A 65 4.97 -3.87 3.32
N ILE A 66 4.95 -3.29 4.51
CA ILE A 66 6.08 -2.56 5.10
C ILE A 66 7.33 -3.45 5.17
N LYS A 67 7.17 -4.67 5.70
CA LYS A 67 8.27 -5.64 5.77
C LYS A 67 8.83 -6.00 4.39
N ASP A 68 7.94 -6.17 3.40
CA ASP A 68 8.37 -6.41 2.02
C ASP A 68 9.09 -5.19 1.44
N MET A 69 8.67 -3.97 1.74
CA MET A 69 9.38 -2.75 1.32
C MET A 69 10.78 -2.66 1.92
N GLU A 70 10.95 -2.99 3.20
CA GLU A 70 12.26 -3.06 3.84
C GLU A 70 13.16 -4.13 3.20
N PHE A 71 12.59 -5.30 2.87
CA PHE A 71 13.31 -6.36 2.17
C PHE A 71 13.75 -5.88 0.77
N TRP A 72 12.86 -5.25 0.02
CA TRP A 72 13.14 -4.75 -1.32
C TRP A 72 14.06 -3.53 -1.32
N ARG A 73 14.15 -2.77 -0.21
CA ARG A 73 15.02 -1.60 -0.06
C ARG A 73 16.46 -1.87 -0.48
N CYS A 74 16.98 -3.07 -0.20
CA CYS A 74 18.36 -3.45 -0.55
C CYS A 74 18.61 -3.48 -2.07
N HIS A 75 17.57 -3.70 -2.88
CA HIS A 75 17.64 -3.67 -4.34
C HIS A 75 17.70 -2.24 -4.90
N TYR A 76 17.24 -1.24 -4.12
CA TYR A 76 17.11 0.15 -4.56
C TYR A 76 18.19 1.05 -3.95
N LYS A 77 19.48 0.71 -4.12
CA LYS A 77 20.62 1.44 -3.52
C LYS A 77 20.49 2.97 -3.53
N LYS A 78 20.38 3.59 -4.71
CA LYS A 78 20.27 5.06 -4.86
C LYS A 78 18.87 5.61 -4.65
N LEU A 79 17.85 4.75 -4.72
CA LEU A 79 16.43 5.10 -4.61
C LEU A 79 15.83 4.74 -3.25
N GLY A 80 16.65 4.27 -2.30
CA GLY A 80 16.22 3.85 -0.97
C GLY A 80 15.49 4.96 -0.23
N PHE A 81 15.93 6.21 -0.37
CA PHE A 81 15.25 7.38 0.20
C PHE A 81 13.82 7.59 -0.35
N HIS A 82 13.60 7.26 -1.62
CA HIS A 82 12.26 7.33 -2.21
C HIS A 82 11.37 6.22 -1.66
N PHE A 83 11.92 5.01 -1.49
CA PHE A 83 11.24 3.91 -0.80
C PHE A 83 10.93 4.25 0.66
N ASP A 84 11.84 4.92 1.37
CA ASP A 84 11.63 5.35 2.75
C ASP A 84 10.44 6.32 2.87
N ARG A 85 10.24 7.21 1.89
CA ARG A 85 9.07 8.12 1.86
C ARG A 85 7.75 7.37 1.65
N TRP A 86 7.74 6.34 0.80
CA TRP A 86 6.59 5.44 0.66
C TRP A 86 6.38 4.60 1.92
N HIS A 87 7.46 4.05 2.49
CA HIS A 87 7.45 3.29 3.73
C HIS A 87 6.86 4.10 4.89
N SER A 88 7.21 5.37 5.04
CA SER A 88 6.64 6.25 6.07
C SER A 88 5.16 6.59 5.83
N PHE A 89 4.69 6.63 4.59
CA PHE A 89 3.30 6.96 4.25
C PHE A 89 2.29 5.91 4.73
N PHE A 90 2.61 4.62 4.63
CA PHE A 90 1.68 3.53 4.97
C PHE A 90 1.36 3.36 6.46
N PRO A 91 2.29 3.61 7.41
CA PRO A 91 2.01 3.74 8.83
C PRO A 91 1.16 4.95 9.20
N PHE A 92 1.34 6.10 8.55
CA PHE A 92 0.49 7.28 8.79
C PHE A 92 -0.97 7.01 8.45
N LEU A 93 -1.20 6.24 7.38
CA LEU A 93 -2.50 5.70 7.07
C LEU A 93 -3.02 4.88 8.25
N SER A 94 -2.24 3.92 8.77
CA SER A 94 -2.59 3.03 9.89
C SER A 94 -3.03 3.75 11.19
N LEU A 95 -2.42 4.90 11.52
CA LEU A 95 -2.79 5.76 12.65
C LEU A 95 -4.13 6.48 12.44
N ALA A 96 -4.43 6.89 11.19
CA ALA A 96 -5.73 7.45 10.84
C ALA A 96 -6.88 6.43 10.94
N PHE A 97 -6.60 5.11 10.93
CA PHE A 97 -7.62 4.08 11.19
C PHE A 97 -7.97 3.92 12.68
N LEU A 98 -7.12 4.36 13.60
CA LEU A 98 -7.31 4.19 15.06
C LEU A 98 -7.95 5.41 15.74
N SER A 99 -7.89 6.59 15.13
CA SER A 99 -8.52 7.81 15.66
C SER A 99 -9.45 8.46 14.62
N PRO A 100 -10.76 8.17 14.66
CA PRO A 100 -11.75 8.88 13.84
C PRO A 100 -11.94 10.36 14.25
N ARG A 101 -11.22 10.85 15.28
CA ARG A 101 -11.53 12.09 16.00
C ARG A 101 -10.71 13.32 15.58
N LEU A 102 -9.83 13.23 14.57
CA LEU A 102 -8.97 14.35 14.15
C LEU A 102 -9.38 15.01 12.82
N LEU A 103 -10.57 14.69 12.30
CA LEU A 103 -11.17 15.33 11.12
C LEU A 103 -12.62 15.76 11.41
N ALA A 104 -12.82 16.43 12.55
CA ALA A 104 -14.06 17.15 12.87
C ALA A 104 -13.72 18.62 13.13
#